data_AF-A0A7R9HMC5-F1
#
_entry.id   AF-A0A7R9HMC5-F1
#
_cell.length_a   1.000
_cell.length_b   1.000
_cell.length_c   1.000
_cell.angle_alpha   90.00
_cell.angle_beta   90.00
_cell.angle_gamma   90.00
#
_symmetry.space_group_name_H-M   'P 1'
#
loop_
_entity.id
_entity.type
_entity.pdbx_description
1 polymer ?
#
loop_
_entity_poly.entity_id
_entity_poly.type
_entity_poly.pdbx_seq_one_letter_code
_entity_poly.pdbx_strand_id
1 'polypeptide(L)'
;MLTSDSQHLAMEVSAMDVLASTGLVNYFAKWDDFQKVDVSPLLIQKGKTRLAIFGLSYMKDERLSRLFRNGKVQLFRPKEDKESWFNLMVLHQNRADHGVYTYIPEEALDDFLDLVMWGHEHECRISPEWNPSQSFYVTQPGK
;
A
#
# COMPACT_ATOMS: atom_id res chain seq x y z
N MET A 1 11.43 45.48 -0.46
CA MET A 1 11.02 45.01 0.87
C MET A 1 9.53 44.69 0.81
N LEU A 2 9.17 43.51 0.30
CA LEU A 2 7.89 42.84 0.52
C LEU A 2 8.19 41.35 0.43
N THR A 3 7.76 40.64 1.44
CA THR A 3 8.23 39.35 1.93
C THR A 3 7.81 38.21 1.00
N SER A 4 8.75 37.34 0.68
CA SER A 4 8.44 36.00 0.20
C SER A 4 7.81 35.25 1.38
N ASP A 5 6.49 35.11 1.38
CA ASP A 5 5.81 34.16 2.26
C ASP A 5 6.24 32.76 1.84
N SER A 6 7.35 32.30 2.41
CA SER A 6 7.67 30.90 2.52
C SER A 6 6.58 30.28 3.36
N GLN A 7 5.54 29.76 2.69
CA GLN A 7 4.61 28.81 3.28
C GLN A 7 5.45 27.65 3.77
N HIS A 8 5.83 27.69 5.05
CA HIS A 8 6.19 26.50 5.78
C HIS A 8 4.93 25.62 5.74
N LEU A 9 4.88 24.68 4.80
CA LEU A 9 4.05 23.50 4.98
C LEU A 9 4.49 22.90 6.31
N ALA A 10 3.68 23.06 7.35
CA ALA A 10 3.86 22.28 8.55
C ALA A 10 3.81 20.82 8.09
N MET A 11 4.94 20.12 8.17
CA MET A 11 4.94 18.67 7.95
C MET A 11 4.05 18.08 9.04
N GLU A 12 2.92 17.51 8.64
CA GLU A 12 2.09 16.72 9.55
C GLU A 12 2.91 15.49 9.97
N VAL A 13 3.30 15.44 11.25
CA VAL A 13 4.11 14.36 11.82
C VAL A 13 3.19 13.33 12.46
N SER A 14 3.27 12.08 12.02
CA SER A 14 2.55 10.96 12.62
C SER A 14 3.35 10.30 13.75
N ALA A 15 2.72 9.46 14.57
CA ALA A 15 3.44 8.64 15.55
C ALA A 15 4.49 7.72 14.89
N MET A 16 4.21 7.24 13.67
CA MET A 16 5.14 6.43 12.89
C MET A 16 6.39 7.22 12.47
N ASP A 17 6.26 8.53 12.24
CA ASP A 17 7.41 9.40 11.96
C ASP A 17 8.31 9.57 13.16
N VAL A 18 7.71 9.74 14.35
CA VAL A 18 8.47 9.81 15.60
C VAL A 18 9.24 8.50 15.82
N LEU A 19 8.58 7.35 15.65
CA LEU A 19 9.25 6.05 15.76
C LEU A 19 10.35 5.88 14.72
N ALA A 20 10.11 6.29 13.47
CA ALA A 20 11.12 6.22 12.42
C ALA A 20 12.34 7.11 12.73
N SER A 21 12.14 8.27 13.35
CA SER A 21 13.24 9.16 13.75
C SER A 21 14.20 8.55 14.78
N THR A 22 13.75 7.52 15.51
CA THR A 22 14.60 6.77 16.46
C THR A 22 15.52 5.75 15.77
N GLY A 23 15.30 5.45 14.49
CA GLY A 23 16.01 4.39 13.76
C GLY A 23 15.52 2.97 14.06
N LEU A 24 14.47 2.80 14.87
CA LEU A 24 13.91 1.49 15.23
C LEU A 24 12.86 0.97 14.23
N VAL A 25 12.23 1.86 13.47
CA VAL A 25 11.14 1.54 12.53
C VAL A 25 11.43 2.18 11.18
N ASN A 26 11.20 1.45 10.10
CA ASN A 26 11.20 2.02 8.75
C ASN A 26 9.76 2.32 8.35
N TYR A 27 9.36 3.58 8.37
CA TYR A 27 8.04 3.99 7.91
C TYR A 27 8.06 4.20 6.39
N PHE A 28 7.27 3.41 5.66
CA PHE A 28 7.15 3.45 4.20
C PHE A 28 5.68 3.61 3.78
N ALA A 29 5.43 3.63 2.46
CA ALA A 29 4.07 3.64 1.89
C ALA A 29 3.22 4.88 2.20
N LYS A 30 3.86 6.03 2.42
CA LYS A 30 3.15 7.32 2.49
C LYS A 30 2.70 7.73 1.10
N TRP A 31 1.49 8.29 1.02
CA TRP A 31 1.01 9.03 -0.13
C TRP A 31 1.03 10.52 0.20
N ASP A 32 1.30 11.38 -0.78
CA ASP A 32 1.39 12.83 -0.67
C ASP A 32 0.42 13.57 -1.61
N ASP A 33 -0.15 12.85 -2.58
CA ASP A 33 -1.13 13.36 -3.53
C ASP A 33 -2.52 12.75 -3.27
N PHE A 34 -3.54 13.62 -3.24
CA PHE A 34 -4.93 13.21 -3.06
C PHE A 34 -5.66 12.89 -4.38
N GLN A 35 -5.05 13.22 -5.52
CA GLN A 35 -5.60 13.05 -6.86
C GLN A 35 -5.08 11.80 -7.58
N LYS A 36 -3.97 11.23 -7.09
CA LYS A 36 -3.39 9.97 -7.58
C LYS A 36 -2.59 9.27 -6.48
N VAL A 37 -2.36 7.97 -6.65
CA VAL A 37 -1.55 7.15 -5.77
C VAL A 37 -0.52 6.42 -6.62
N ASP A 38 0.75 6.79 -6.41
CA ASP A 38 1.90 6.26 -7.12
C ASP A 38 2.72 5.40 -6.14
N VAL A 39 2.66 4.08 -6.28
CA VAL A 39 3.29 3.12 -5.34
C VAL A 39 4.59 2.59 -5.93
N SER A 40 5.72 3.01 -5.38
CA SER A 40 7.03 2.44 -5.69
C SER A 40 7.44 1.39 -4.66
N PRO A 41 7.99 0.23 -5.07
CA PRO A 41 8.34 -0.85 -4.16
C PRO A 41 9.63 -0.57 -3.41
N LEU A 42 9.70 -1.06 -2.17
CA LEU A 42 10.98 -1.29 -1.49
C LEU A 42 11.58 -2.59 -2.00
N LEU A 43 12.83 -2.53 -2.46
CA LEU A 43 13.53 -3.68 -3.01
C LEU A 43 14.48 -4.26 -1.98
N ILE A 44 14.22 -5.51 -1.58
CA ILE A 44 15.04 -6.24 -0.62
C ILE A 44 15.57 -7.50 -1.30
N GLN A 45 16.87 -7.76 -1.16
CA GLN A 45 17.49 -8.98 -1.63
C GLN A 45 18.19 -9.70 -0.48
N LYS A 46 17.91 -11.00 -0.34
CA LYS A 46 18.60 -11.89 0.60
C LYS A 46 19.15 -13.08 -0.17
N GLY A 47 20.47 -13.09 -0.40
CA GLY A 47 21.11 -14.09 -1.26
C GLY A 47 20.54 -14.03 -2.68
N LYS A 48 19.95 -15.13 -3.13
CA LYS A 48 19.30 -15.24 -4.46
C LYS A 48 17.82 -14.85 -4.47
N THR A 49 17.21 -14.65 -3.31
CA THR A 49 15.79 -14.30 -3.20
C THR A 49 15.63 -12.79 -3.25
N ARG A 50 14.71 -12.32 -4.09
CA ARG A 50 14.40 -10.91 -4.30
C ARG A 50 12.93 -10.65 -3.94
N LEU A 51 12.69 -9.60 -3.16
CA LEU A 51 11.39 -9.21 -2.62
C LEU A 51 11.12 -7.75 -2.98
N ALA A 52 10.01 -7.51 -3.68
CA ALA A 52 9.48 -6.19 -3.94
C ALA A 52 8.29 -5.94 -3.02
N ILE A 53 8.44 -5.02 -2.07
CA ILE A 53 7.39 -4.68 -1.09
C ILE A 53 6.70 -3.40 -1.55
N PHE A 54 5.49 -3.56 -2.05
CA PHE A 54 4.54 -2.48 -2.31
C PHE A 54 3.77 -2.20 -1.03
N GLY A 55 3.48 -0.94 -0.77
CA GLY A 55 2.64 -0.61 0.37
C GLY A 55 1.75 0.60 0.13
N LEU A 56 0.64 0.60 0.84
CA LEU A 56 -0.31 1.71 0.86
C LEU A 56 -0.75 1.97 2.30
N SER A 57 -0.30 3.09 2.87
CA SER A 57 -0.84 3.58 4.15
C SER A 57 -2.34 3.85 4.03
N TYR A 58 -3.02 3.87 5.17
CA TYR A 58 -4.45 4.17 5.22
C TYR A 58 -4.79 5.43 4.43
N MET A 59 -5.86 5.33 3.67
CA MET A 59 -6.53 6.42 2.95
C MET A 59 -8.00 6.11 3.05
N LYS A 60 -8.85 7.12 3.31
CA LYS A 60 -10.29 6.95 3.38
C LYS A 60 -10.83 6.12 2.18
N ASP A 61 -11.56 5.05 2.46
CA ASP A 61 -11.93 4.02 1.46
C ASP A 61 -12.67 4.62 0.25
N GLU A 62 -13.61 5.55 0.46
CA GLU A 62 -14.38 6.18 -0.63
C GLU A 62 -13.49 6.98 -1.57
N ARG A 63 -12.42 7.56 -1.04
CA ARG A 63 -11.42 8.27 -1.85
C ARG A 63 -10.61 7.26 -2.65
N LEU A 64 -10.05 6.26 -1.99
CA LEU A 64 -9.19 5.27 -2.65
C LEU A 64 -9.98 4.48 -3.72
N SER A 65 -11.20 4.07 -3.41
CA SER A 65 -12.13 3.41 -4.35
C SER A 65 -12.41 4.28 -5.58
N ARG A 66 -12.54 5.61 -5.41
CA ARG A 66 -12.65 6.54 -6.55
C ARG A 66 -11.37 6.61 -7.37
N LEU A 67 -10.20 6.59 -6.74
CA LEU A 67 -8.92 6.63 -7.44
C LEU A 67 -8.69 5.36 -8.27
N PHE A 68 -8.99 4.18 -7.73
CA PHE A 68 -8.93 2.92 -8.48
C PHE A 68 -9.85 2.96 -9.71
N ARG A 69 -11.12 3.33 -9.54
CA ARG A 69 -12.08 3.43 -10.66
C ARG A 69 -11.68 4.43 -11.75
N ASN A 70 -10.96 5.48 -11.37
CA ASN A 70 -10.48 6.51 -12.30
C ASN A 70 -9.10 6.18 -12.91
N GLY A 71 -8.52 5.00 -12.62
CA GLY A 71 -7.18 4.63 -13.10
C GLY A 71 -6.09 5.55 -12.56
N LYS A 72 -6.26 6.04 -11.32
CA LYS A 72 -5.35 6.96 -10.63
C LYS A 72 -4.50 6.29 -9.56
N VAL A 73 -4.48 4.96 -9.54
CA VAL A 73 -3.58 4.16 -8.70
C VAL A 73 -2.62 3.42 -9.62
N GLN A 74 -1.31 3.55 -9.41
CA GLN A 74 -0.29 2.91 -10.23
C GLN A 74 0.78 2.25 -9.35
N LEU A 75 1.04 0.96 -9.57
CA LEU A 75 2.15 0.25 -8.95
C LEU A 75 3.34 0.21 -9.92
N PHE A 76 4.47 0.80 -9.53
CA PHE A 76 5.68 0.84 -10.35
C PHE A 76 6.49 -0.44 -10.17
N ARG A 77 6.53 -1.29 -11.20
CA ARG A 77 7.37 -2.49 -11.17
C ARG A 77 8.86 -2.13 -11.31
N PRO A 78 9.78 -2.94 -10.74
CA PRO A 78 11.22 -2.81 -10.97
C PRO A 78 11.54 -2.77 -12.47
N LYS A 79 12.57 -1.99 -12.85
CA LYS A 79 12.96 -1.85 -14.26
C LYS A 79 13.56 -3.14 -14.82
N GLU A 80 14.31 -3.86 -13.99
CA GLU A 80 15.08 -5.05 -14.36
C GLU A 80 14.50 -6.31 -13.71
N ASP A 81 14.60 -7.43 -14.42
CA ASP A 81 14.24 -8.77 -13.96
C ASP A 81 12.87 -8.86 -13.27
N LYS A 82 11.83 -8.26 -13.85
CA LYS A 82 10.48 -8.13 -13.27
C LYS A 82 9.91 -9.44 -12.72
N GLU A 83 10.17 -10.55 -13.39
CA GLU A 83 9.67 -11.89 -13.03
C GLU A 83 10.53 -12.59 -11.95
N SER A 84 11.68 -12.00 -11.56
CA SER A 84 12.55 -12.54 -10.50
C SER A 84 12.16 -12.09 -9.10
N TRP A 85 11.24 -11.12 -9.01
CA TRP A 85 10.80 -10.53 -7.75
C TRP A 85 9.55 -11.23 -7.26
N PHE A 86 9.57 -11.64 -5.99
CA PHE A 86 8.33 -11.92 -5.26
C PHE A 86 7.70 -10.59 -4.86
N ASN A 87 6.44 -10.36 -5.24
CA ASN A 87 5.72 -9.11 -5.11
C ASN A 87 4.75 -9.18 -3.94
N LEU A 88 5.10 -8.51 -2.85
CA LEU A 88 4.28 -8.39 -1.65
C LEU A 88 3.60 -7.03 -1.64
N MET A 89 2.27 -6.99 -1.52
CA MET A 89 1.52 -5.77 -1.24
C MET A 89 1.09 -5.74 0.22
N VAL A 90 1.27 -4.61 0.90
CA VAL A 90 0.77 -4.39 2.27
C VAL A 90 -0.18 -3.20 2.27
N LEU A 91 -1.42 -3.40 2.70
CA LEU A 91 -2.42 -2.33 2.70
C LEU A 91 -3.31 -2.37 3.94
N HIS A 92 -3.87 -1.21 4.29
CA HIS A 92 -4.70 -1.03 5.47
C HIS A 92 -6.02 -0.35 5.07
N GLN A 93 -6.96 -1.14 4.53
CA GLN A 93 -8.26 -0.71 4.00
C GLN A 93 -9.35 -1.71 4.38
N ASN A 94 -10.62 -1.33 4.29
CA ASN A 94 -11.70 -2.32 4.41
C ASN A 94 -11.62 -3.35 3.28
N ARG A 95 -11.71 -4.63 3.64
CA ARG A 95 -11.81 -5.79 2.72
C ARG A 95 -13.26 -6.17 2.49
N ALA A 96 -14.06 -6.17 3.56
CA ALA A 96 -15.45 -6.58 3.51
C ALA A 96 -16.35 -5.48 2.93
N ASP A 97 -17.41 -5.89 2.22
CA ASP A 97 -18.39 -4.96 1.66
C ASP A 97 -19.25 -4.37 2.79
N HIS A 98 -19.00 -3.12 3.13
CA HIS A 98 -19.77 -2.34 4.10
C HIS A 98 -20.68 -1.29 3.43
N GLY A 99 -20.87 -1.38 2.11
CA GLY A 99 -21.63 -0.43 1.31
C GLY A 99 -20.82 0.16 0.16
N VAL A 100 -21.51 0.94 -0.67
CA VAL A 100 -20.98 1.42 -1.95
C VAL A 100 -19.71 2.27 -1.74
N TYR A 101 -18.59 1.81 -2.30
CA TYR A 101 -17.27 2.46 -2.25
C TYR A 101 -16.60 2.51 -0.87
N THR A 102 -17.10 1.76 0.11
CA THR A 102 -16.55 1.74 1.48
C THR A 102 -15.49 0.68 1.70
N TYR A 103 -15.05 -0.01 0.65
CA TYR A 103 -14.04 -1.05 0.67
C TYR A 103 -13.28 -1.08 -0.66
N ILE A 104 -12.16 -1.79 -0.66
CA ILE A 104 -11.38 -2.06 -1.87
C ILE A 104 -11.58 -3.53 -2.26
N PRO A 105 -12.23 -3.80 -3.41
CA PRO A 105 -12.34 -5.18 -3.90
C PRO A 105 -10.95 -5.70 -4.25
N GLU A 106 -10.69 -6.99 -3.99
CA GLU A 106 -9.41 -7.62 -4.32
C GLU A 106 -9.12 -7.49 -5.83
N GLU A 107 -10.16 -7.48 -6.67
CA GLU A 107 -10.06 -7.32 -8.12
C GLU A 107 -9.59 -5.93 -8.58
N ALA A 108 -9.54 -4.94 -7.69
CA ALA A 108 -8.95 -3.64 -8.01
C ALA A 108 -7.42 -3.65 -7.95
N LEU A 109 -6.81 -4.67 -7.35
CA LEU A 109 -5.37 -4.82 -7.25
C LEU A 109 -4.82 -5.47 -8.52
N ASP A 110 -3.56 -5.17 -8.85
CA ASP A 110 -2.90 -5.71 -10.03
C ASP A 110 -2.57 -7.21 -9.86
N ASP A 111 -2.74 -7.98 -10.94
CA ASP A 111 -2.57 -9.44 -11.00
C ASP A 111 -1.11 -9.92 -10.91
N PHE A 112 -0.13 -9.01 -11.02
CA PHE A 112 1.29 -9.37 -10.90
C PHE A 112 1.73 -9.59 -9.44
N LEU A 113 0.88 -9.24 -8.47
CA LEU A 113 1.16 -9.47 -7.06
C LEU A 113 1.19 -10.97 -6.76
N ASP A 114 2.03 -11.39 -5.81
CA ASP A 114 2.09 -12.78 -5.37
C ASP A 114 1.35 -12.98 -4.04
N LEU A 115 1.46 -12.00 -3.14
CA LEU A 115 0.85 -12.01 -1.81
C LEU A 115 0.38 -10.60 -1.43
N VAL A 116 -0.83 -10.52 -0.88
CA VAL A 116 -1.41 -9.31 -0.30
C VAL A 116 -1.61 -9.51 1.20
N MET A 117 -1.00 -8.64 2.00
CA MET A 117 -1.22 -8.55 3.44
C MET A 117 -2.25 -7.46 3.73
N TRP A 118 -3.42 -7.87 4.21
CA TRP A 118 -4.55 -7.00 4.50
C TRP A 118 -4.61 -6.69 5.99
N GLY A 119 -4.30 -5.45 6.37
CA GLY A 119 -4.00 -5.09 7.77
C GLY A 119 -5.08 -4.36 8.55
N HIS A 120 -6.21 -3.99 7.94
CA HIS A 120 -7.25 -3.20 8.65
C HIS A 120 -8.21 -4.06 9.47
N GLU A 121 -8.61 -5.18 8.86
CA GLU A 121 -9.63 -6.07 9.40
C GLU A 121 -9.19 -6.69 10.73
N HIS A 122 -10.14 -6.77 11.66
CA HIS A 122 -9.89 -7.32 12.99
C HIS A 122 -10.03 -8.85 13.02
N GLU A 123 -10.86 -9.42 12.14
CA GLU A 123 -11.01 -10.88 12.03
C GLU A 123 -9.67 -11.51 11.62
N CYS A 124 -9.25 -12.56 12.33
CA CYS A 124 -8.01 -13.26 12.02
C CYS A 124 -8.27 -14.31 10.93
N ARG A 125 -7.78 -14.05 9.72
CA ARG A 125 -7.70 -14.98 8.59
C ARG A 125 -6.25 -15.05 8.11
N ILE A 126 -5.37 -15.44 9.03
CA ILE A 126 -3.91 -15.41 8.85
C ILE A 126 -3.42 -16.41 7.79
N SER A 127 -4.09 -17.56 7.66
CA SER A 127 -3.77 -18.54 6.63
C SER A 127 -4.01 -17.92 5.24
N PRO A 128 -3.01 -17.88 4.34
CA PRO A 128 -3.19 -17.28 3.03
C PRO A 128 -4.29 -17.97 2.23
N GLU A 129 -5.21 -17.18 1.71
CA GLU A 129 -6.35 -17.61 0.90
C GLU A 129 -6.08 -17.28 -0.55
N TRP A 130 -6.32 -18.24 -1.45
CA TRP A 130 -6.10 -18.05 -2.87
C TRP A 130 -7.24 -17.21 -3.48
N ASN A 131 -6.90 -16.12 -4.17
CA ASN A 131 -7.82 -15.39 -5.04
C ASN A 131 -7.67 -15.92 -6.49
N PRO A 132 -8.64 -16.68 -7.01
CA PRO A 132 -8.54 -17.24 -8.36
C PRO A 132 -8.75 -16.21 -9.47
N SER A 133 -9.35 -15.05 -9.18
CA SER A 133 -9.60 -13.99 -10.16
C SER A 133 -8.34 -13.21 -10.49
N GLN A 134 -7.49 -12.96 -9.49
CA GLN A 134 -6.28 -12.14 -9.61
C GLN A 134 -4.98 -12.94 -9.52
N SER A 135 -5.05 -14.24 -9.23
CA SER A 135 -3.89 -15.14 -9.15
C SER A 135 -2.86 -14.78 -8.06
N PHE A 136 -3.32 -14.24 -6.93
CA PHE A 136 -2.49 -13.99 -5.75
C PHE A 136 -3.10 -14.61 -4.49
N TYR A 137 -2.29 -14.70 -3.43
CA TYR A 137 -2.78 -15.03 -2.09
C TYR A 137 -3.11 -13.78 -1.28
N VAL A 138 -4.11 -13.87 -0.41
CA VAL A 138 -4.45 -12.84 0.58
C VAL A 138 -4.29 -13.39 1.99
N THR A 139 -3.57 -12.69 2.86
CA THR A 139 -3.50 -12.99 4.29
C THR A 139 -3.98 -11.79 5.09
N GLN A 140 -4.75 -12.06 6.15
CA GLN A 140 -5.34 -11.04 7.01
C GLN A 140 -5.05 -11.41 8.47
N PRO A 141 -3.98 -10.86 9.07
CA PRO A 141 -3.52 -11.29 10.39
C PRO A 141 -4.51 -11.10 11.54
N GLY A 142 -5.45 -10.16 11.41
CA GLY A 142 -6.30 -9.70 12.51
C GLY A 142 -5.57 -8.75 13.45
N LYS A 143 -6.24 -8.34 14.54
CA LYS A 143 -5.64 -7.56 15.64
C LYS A 143 -5.49 -8.39 16.90
#